data_AF-A0A1Q6PTR1-F1
#
_entry.id   AF-A0A1Q6PTR1-F1
#
_cell.length_a   1.000
_cell.length_b   1.000
_cell.length_c   1.000
_cell.angle_alpha   90.00
_cell.angle_beta   90.00
_cell.angle_gamma   90.00
#
_symmetry.space_group_name_H-M   'P 1'
#
loop_
_entity.id
_entity.type
_entity.pdbx_description
1 polymer ?
#
loop_
_entity_poly.entity_id
_entity_poly.type
_entity_poly.pdbx_seq_one_letter_code
_entity_poly.pdbx_strand_id
1 'polypeptide(L)'
;MSTFSATANSGSTIGYAQYGSSSWSTGSSSGACQGAYQGTTAAKSRVGVMVFSGAGAALKGKLIQSIPLTITSSGAGSGSSSKKLTFCQANYQSLNTGVRGSAQVGATMGILTGKFYSNTVTHTLNASSNAALFAAMKAYFEAGNSVLVLYNGETSSSSGYSSNYARVTSCTISVTYIDAVVWYRDGSTWRQCTVWYRLNGAWVQVVPYYNSGGAWVRV
;
A
#
# COMPACT_ATOMS: atom_id res chain seq x y z
N MET A 1 15.80 -4.20 -14.36
CA MET A 1 14.59 -3.82 -13.59
C MET A 1 14.36 -4.90 -12.55
N SER A 2 14.14 -4.50 -11.30
CA SER A 2 14.10 -5.41 -10.15
C SER A 2 12.67 -5.48 -9.62
N THR A 3 12.35 -6.57 -8.90
CA THR A 3 11.03 -6.79 -8.32
C THR A 3 11.15 -7.06 -6.82
N PHE A 4 10.31 -6.39 -6.04
CA PHE A 4 10.07 -6.69 -4.64
C PHE A 4 8.66 -7.25 -4.49
N SER A 5 8.48 -8.29 -3.66
CA SER A 5 7.16 -8.80 -3.33
C SER A 5 7.03 -9.06 -1.85
N ALA A 6 5.85 -8.73 -1.31
CA ALA A 6 5.47 -8.99 0.08
C ALA A 6 3.97 -9.19 0.20
N THR A 7 3.57 -10.01 1.16
CA THR A 7 2.17 -10.36 1.41
C THR A 7 1.79 -10.03 2.85
N ALA A 8 0.66 -9.36 3.02
CA ALA A 8 0.00 -9.17 4.31
C ALA A 8 -1.10 -10.24 4.48
N ASN A 9 -0.83 -11.27 5.30
CA ASN A 9 -1.72 -12.44 5.49
C ASN A 9 -1.45 -13.19 6.81
N SER A 10 -1.02 -12.49 7.86
CA SER A 10 -0.71 -13.10 9.16
C SER A 10 -1.12 -12.21 10.32
N GLY A 11 -1.12 -12.77 11.55
CA GLY A 11 -1.51 -12.05 12.77
C GLY A 11 -0.72 -10.77 13.06
N SER A 12 0.49 -10.63 12.51
CA SER A 12 1.33 -9.44 12.65
C SER A 12 1.24 -8.48 11.46
N THR A 13 0.63 -8.89 10.35
CA THR A 13 0.65 -8.14 9.09
C THR A 13 -0.71 -7.71 8.60
N ILE A 14 -1.80 -8.29 9.11
CA ILE A 14 -3.15 -7.91 8.71
C ILE A 14 -4.09 -7.88 9.90
N GLY A 15 -4.99 -6.90 9.92
CA GLY A 15 -6.00 -6.77 10.96
C GLY A 15 -6.83 -5.50 10.81
N TYR A 16 -7.73 -5.29 11.76
CA TYR A 16 -8.58 -4.11 11.78
C TYR A 16 -9.02 -3.73 13.19
N ALA A 17 -9.39 -2.46 13.36
CA ALA A 17 -10.14 -1.94 14.50
C ALA A 17 -11.35 -1.14 14.01
N GLN A 18 -12.25 -0.75 14.91
CA GLN A 18 -13.17 0.35 14.62
C GLN A 18 -12.42 1.68 14.74
N TYR A 19 -12.79 2.68 13.93
CA TYR A 19 -12.14 3.99 13.93
C TYR A 19 -12.04 4.60 15.34
N GLY A 20 -13.11 4.55 16.13
CA GLY A 20 -13.15 5.07 17.50
C GLY A 20 -12.66 4.11 18.59
N SER A 21 -12.14 2.92 18.25
CA SER A 21 -11.79 1.86 19.21
C SER A 21 -10.32 1.48 19.16
N SER A 22 -9.76 1.07 20.30
CA SER A 22 -8.44 0.44 20.43
C SER A 22 -8.50 -1.09 20.52
N SER A 23 -9.67 -1.70 20.30
CA SER A 23 -9.80 -3.16 20.22
C SER A 23 -9.51 -3.63 18.81
N TRP A 24 -8.45 -4.43 18.65
CA TRP A 24 -8.00 -4.94 17.37
C TRP A 24 -8.35 -6.41 17.18
N SER A 25 -8.72 -6.76 15.95
CA SER A 25 -8.81 -8.14 15.48
C SER A 25 -7.75 -8.34 14.41
N THR A 26 -6.87 -9.33 14.60
CA THR A 26 -5.73 -9.55 13.71
C THR A 26 -5.80 -10.92 13.02
N GLY A 27 -4.93 -11.11 12.03
CA GLY A 27 -4.84 -12.34 11.24
C GLY A 27 -5.83 -12.40 10.08
N SER A 28 -5.58 -13.32 9.15
CA SER A 28 -6.28 -13.41 7.87
C SER A 28 -7.77 -13.74 7.99
N SER A 29 -8.16 -14.47 9.03
CA SER A 29 -9.57 -14.75 9.34
C SER A 29 -10.35 -13.47 9.71
N SER A 30 -9.67 -12.52 10.36
CA SER A 30 -10.19 -11.19 10.68
C SER A 30 -10.10 -10.25 9.48
N GLY A 31 -8.95 -10.26 8.79
CA GLY A 31 -8.64 -9.44 7.63
C GLY A 31 -8.51 -7.94 7.92
N ALA A 32 -8.08 -7.18 6.91
CA ALA A 32 -8.15 -5.73 6.88
C ALA A 32 -9.54 -5.32 6.39
N CYS A 33 -10.35 -4.77 7.29
CA CYS A 33 -11.72 -4.38 7.01
C CYS A 33 -11.85 -2.87 6.81
N GLN A 34 -12.66 -2.44 5.84
CA GLN A 34 -13.17 -1.06 5.77
C GLN A 34 -14.70 -1.04 5.76
N GLY A 35 -15.28 0.14 5.96
CA GLY A 35 -16.75 0.33 6.01
C GLY A 35 -17.35 -0.10 7.34
N ALA A 36 -18.65 0.03 7.48
CA ALA A 36 -19.37 -0.30 8.72
C ALA A 36 -20.13 -1.63 8.62
N TYR A 37 -20.23 -2.31 9.75
CA TYR A 37 -21.19 -3.39 9.99
C TYR A 37 -21.94 -3.06 11.27
N GLN A 38 -23.26 -2.88 11.16
CA GLN A 38 -24.13 -2.45 12.26
C GLN A 38 -23.62 -1.18 12.96
N GLY A 39 -23.07 -0.24 12.18
CA GLY A 39 -22.43 0.98 12.67
C GLY A 39 -23.05 2.23 12.06
N THR A 40 -23.90 2.91 12.81
CA THR A 40 -24.60 4.13 12.38
C THR A 40 -23.77 5.40 12.50
N THR A 41 -22.53 5.31 13.01
CA THR A 41 -21.61 6.44 13.18
C THR A 41 -20.26 6.15 12.56
N ALA A 42 -19.55 7.19 12.12
CA ALA A 42 -18.21 7.05 11.52
C ALA A 42 -17.20 6.37 12.47
N ALA A 43 -17.36 6.56 13.78
CA ALA A 43 -16.54 5.89 14.80
C ALA A 43 -16.65 4.35 14.78
N LYS A 44 -17.73 3.81 14.21
CA LYS A 44 -17.96 2.35 14.06
C LYS A 44 -17.47 1.80 12.71
N SER A 45 -17.07 2.66 11.78
CA SER A 45 -16.45 2.25 10.52
C SER A 45 -15.11 1.56 10.81
N ARG A 46 -14.77 0.54 10.03
CA ARG A 46 -13.56 -0.26 10.23
C ARG A 46 -12.36 0.43 9.59
N VAL A 47 -11.22 0.30 10.26
CA VAL A 47 -9.89 0.70 9.79
C VAL A 47 -9.09 -0.57 9.61
N GLY A 48 -8.85 -0.95 8.36
CA GLY A 48 -8.09 -2.14 7.99
C GLY A 48 -6.63 -1.78 7.80
N VAL A 49 -5.72 -2.66 8.19
CA VAL A 49 -4.28 -2.42 8.14
C VAL A 49 -3.61 -3.59 7.45
N MET A 50 -2.70 -3.29 6.53
CA MET A 50 -1.89 -4.27 5.80
C MET A 50 -0.42 -3.84 5.86
N VAL A 51 0.42 -4.67 6.45
CA VAL A 51 1.86 -4.47 6.59
C VAL A 51 2.58 -5.34 5.55
N PHE A 52 3.35 -4.70 4.68
CA PHE A 52 4.18 -5.36 3.68
C PHE A 52 5.61 -5.43 4.20
N SER A 53 5.92 -6.48 4.97
CA SER A 53 7.21 -6.66 5.63
C SER A 53 8.38 -6.47 4.67
N GLY A 54 9.33 -5.61 5.05
CA GLY A 54 10.53 -5.31 4.26
C GLY A 54 10.35 -4.30 3.13
N ALA A 55 9.12 -3.90 2.79
CA ALA A 55 8.86 -2.97 1.67
C ALA A 55 9.58 -1.64 1.85
N GLY A 56 9.53 -1.08 3.06
CA GLY A 56 10.17 0.19 3.35
C GLY A 56 11.69 0.17 3.16
N ALA A 57 12.36 -0.90 3.58
CA ALA A 57 13.79 -1.05 3.37
C ALA A 57 14.14 -1.30 1.89
N ALA A 58 13.33 -2.12 1.20
CA ALA A 58 13.60 -2.52 -0.18
C ALA A 58 13.30 -1.41 -1.21
N LEU A 59 12.27 -0.60 -0.96
CA LEU A 59 11.74 0.36 -1.93
C LEU A 59 12.14 1.81 -1.66
N LYS A 60 12.72 2.12 -0.50
CA LYS A 60 13.21 3.46 -0.18
C LYS A 60 14.23 3.93 -1.22
N GLY A 61 13.99 5.11 -1.78
CA GLY A 61 14.86 5.75 -2.77
C GLY A 61 14.87 5.08 -4.16
N LYS A 62 14.05 4.05 -4.37
CA LYS A 62 13.93 3.38 -5.68
C LYS A 62 13.04 4.20 -6.60
N LEU A 63 13.12 3.94 -7.90
CA LEU A 63 12.19 4.52 -8.87
C LEU A 63 11.17 3.47 -9.31
N ILE A 64 10.00 3.48 -8.68
CA ILE A 64 8.92 2.51 -8.91
C ILE A 64 8.27 2.75 -10.27
N GLN A 65 8.08 1.65 -11.00
CA GLN A 65 7.50 1.59 -12.35
C GLN A 65 6.06 1.04 -12.32
N SER A 66 5.79 0.03 -11.49
CA SER A 66 4.45 -0.52 -11.34
C SER A 66 4.24 -1.16 -9.97
N ILE A 67 2.98 -1.18 -9.51
CA ILE A 67 2.54 -1.78 -8.26
C ILE A 67 1.31 -2.67 -8.55
N PRO A 68 1.51 -3.90 -9.04
CA PRO A 68 0.51 -4.95 -8.95
C PRO A 68 0.07 -5.20 -7.50
N LEU A 69 -1.23 -5.11 -7.26
CA LEU A 69 -1.90 -5.49 -6.02
C LEU A 69 -2.78 -6.71 -6.27
N THR A 70 -2.43 -7.86 -5.71
CA THR A 70 -3.30 -9.04 -5.69
C THR A 70 -4.04 -9.07 -4.37
N ILE A 71 -5.34 -8.84 -4.41
CA ILE A 71 -6.21 -8.65 -3.25
C ILE A 71 -7.18 -9.81 -3.17
N THR A 72 -7.09 -10.60 -2.12
CA THR A 72 -8.06 -11.64 -1.77
C THR A 72 -8.98 -11.12 -0.69
N SER A 73 -10.29 -11.25 -0.90
CA SER A 73 -11.31 -10.79 0.03
C SER A 73 -12.34 -11.89 0.29
N SER A 74 -12.81 -11.95 1.53
CA SER A 74 -13.87 -12.89 1.93
C SER A 74 -15.24 -12.45 1.43
N GLY A 75 -16.24 -13.31 1.60
CA GLY A 75 -17.66 -13.01 1.35
C GLY A 75 -18.33 -12.18 2.45
N ALA A 76 -17.62 -11.29 3.13
CA ALA A 76 -18.21 -10.41 4.13
C ALA A 76 -18.64 -9.08 3.48
N GLY A 77 -19.89 -8.65 3.68
CA GLY A 77 -20.45 -7.39 3.16
C GLY A 77 -21.74 -7.56 2.35
N SER A 78 -22.17 -6.48 1.69
CA SER A 78 -23.42 -6.36 0.92
C SER A 78 -23.48 -7.11 -0.43
N GLY A 79 -22.72 -8.20 -0.60
CA GLY A 79 -22.70 -9.00 -1.83
C GLY A 79 -21.66 -8.59 -2.89
N SER A 80 -21.78 -9.15 -4.10
CA SER A 80 -20.77 -9.14 -5.19
C SER A 80 -20.78 -7.92 -6.12
N SER A 81 -21.48 -6.85 -5.72
CA SER A 81 -21.44 -5.57 -6.43
C SER A 81 -20.02 -4.97 -6.43
N SER A 82 -19.78 -4.06 -7.38
CA SER A 82 -18.53 -3.29 -7.39
C SER A 82 -18.39 -2.49 -6.10
N LYS A 83 -17.23 -2.58 -5.45
CA LYS A 83 -16.92 -1.86 -4.20
C LYS A 83 -15.74 -0.92 -4.43
N LYS A 84 -15.68 0.13 -3.61
CA LYS A 84 -14.61 1.13 -3.55
C LYS A 84 -13.72 0.86 -2.34
N LEU A 85 -12.51 0.33 -2.54
CA LEU A 85 -11.48 0.23 -1.50
C LEU A 85 -10.73 1.55 -1.42
N THR A 86 -10.81 2.23 -0.27
CA THR A 86 -10.13 3.51 -0.06
C THR A 86 -8.80 3.28 0.65
N PHE A 87 -7.70 3.56 -0.04
CA PHE A 87 -6.35 3.42 0.48
C PHE A 87 -5.90 4.72 1.14
N CYS A 88 -5.34 4.59 2.34
CA CYS A 88 -4.73 5.67 3.09
C CYS A 88 -3.28 5.30 3.43
N GLN A 89 -2.47 6.33 3.64
CA GLN A 89 -1.20 6.22 4.36
C GLN A 89 -1.44 5.72 5.78
N ALA A 90 -0.38 5.21 6.40
CA ALA A 90 -0.38 4.81 7.79
C ALA A 90 0.51 5.74 8.61
N ASN A 91 0.03 6.19 9.77
CA ASN A 91 0.88 6.95 10.71
C ASN A 91 1.88 6.04 11.44
N TYR A 92 1.62 4.73 11.48
CA TYR A 92 2.52 3.71 12.02
C TYR A 92 2.91 2.72 10.93
N GLN A 93 4.20 2.42 10.83
CA GLN A 93 4.75 1.46 9.85
C GLN A 93 4.72 0.00 10.36
N SER A 94 3.81 -0.30 11.27
CA SER A 94 3.48 -1.63 11.79
C SER A 94 1.98 -1.74 12.08
N LEU A 95 1.48 -2.97 12.31
CA LEU A 95 0.15 -3.21 12.86
C LEU A 95 0.16 -2.87 14.36
N ASN A 96 -0.09 -1.61 14.70
CA ASN A 96 -0.06 -1.15 16.08
C ASN A 96 -1.40 -1.40 16.78
N THR A 97 -1.46 -2.47 17.58
CA THR A 97 -2.68 -2.85 18.31
C THR A 97 -2.89 -2.08 19.62
N GLY A 98 -1.94 -1.23 20.01
CA GLY A 98 -2.02 -0.41 21.22
C GLY A 98 -2.73 0.93 21.03
N VAL A 99 -3.13 1.27 19.80
CA VAL A 99 -3.73 2.58 19.48
C VAL A 99 -5.17 2.44 19.01
N ARG A 100 -5.91 3.55 19.01
CA ARG A 100 -7.22 3.59 18.34
C ARG A 100 -7.06 3.40 16.83
N GLY A 101 -8.05 2.81 16.17
CA GLY A 101 -8.07 2.68 14.71
C GLY A 101 -7.80 4.01 14.00
N SER A 102 -8.40 5.11 14.47
CA SER A 102 -8.19 6.45 13.94
C SER A 102 -6.74 6.91 13.94
N ALA A 103 -5.94 6.49 14.93
CA ALA A 103 -4.53 6.90 15.04
C ALA A 103 -3.67 6.25 13.96
N GLN A 104 -4.10 5.11 13.39
CA GLN A 104 -3.39 4.45 12.30
C GLN A 104 -3.60 5.17 10.96
N VAL A 105 -4.75 5.82 10.76
CA VAL A 105 -5.15 6.42 9.49
C VAL A 105 -4.35 7.70 9.21
N GLY A 106 -3.57 7.68 8.13
CA GLY A 106 -2.92 8.87 7.57
C GLY A 106 -3.70 9.49 6.41
N ALA A 107 -3.02 10.25 5.56
CA ALA A 107 -3.64 10.90 4.40
C ALA A 107 -4.20 9.88 3.39
N THR A 108 -5.35 10.21 2.80
CA THR A 108 -5.96 9.41 1.73
C THR A 108 -5.09 9.43 0.47
N MET A 109 -4.81 8.25 -0.09
CA MET A 109 -4.07 8.09 -1.35
C MET A 109 -4.98 8.01 -2.57
N GLY A 110 -6.15 7.36 -2.41
CA GLY A 110 -7.11 7.19 -3.49
C GLY A 110 -7.97 5.95 -3.33
N ILE A 111 -8.74 5.66 -4.38
CA ILE A 111 -9.74 4.60 -4.39
C ILE A 111 -9.44 3.60 -5.49
N LEU A 112 -9.55 2.32 -5.16
CA LEU A 112 -9.57 1.22 -6.12
C LEU A 112 -10.99 0.66 -6.22
N THR A 113 -11.54 0.60 -7.43
CA THR A 113 -12.89 0.08 -7.67
C THR A 113 -12.83 -1.30 -8.30
N GLY A 114 -13.60 -2.26 -7.79
CA GLY A 114 -13.57 -3.63 -8.27
C GLY A 114 -14.56 -4.57 -7.57
N LYS A 115 -14.64 -5.81 -8.05
CA LYS A 115 -15.47 -6.88 -7.45
C LYS A 115 -14.64 -7.68 -6.44
N PHE A 116 -14.71 -7.32 -5.16
CA PHE A 116 -13.89 -7.93 -4.11
C PHE A 116 -14.58 -9.06 -3.35
N TYR A 117 -15.90 -9.08 -3.23
CA TYR A 117 -16.61 -10.08 -2.41
C TYR A 117 -16.33 -11.52 -2.86
N SER A 118 -15.86 -12.38 -1.94
CA SER A 118 -15.47 -13.77 -2.21
C SER A 118 -14.58 -13.94 -3.45
N ASN A 119 -13.63 -13.03 -3.63
CA ASN A 119 -12.85 -12.97 -4.85
C ASN A 119 -11.37 -12.70 -4.59
N THR A 120 -10.54 -13.09 -5.55
CA THR A 120 -9.15 -12.64 -5.67
C THR A 120 -9.00 -11.87 -6.97
N VAL A 121 -8.57 -10.61 -6.87
CA VAL A 121 -8.40 -9.73 -8.03
C VAL A 121 -7.02 -9.11 -8.04
N THR A 122 -6.43 -8.98 -9.22
CA THR A 122 -5.16 -8.27 -9.41
C THR A 122 -5.42 -6.95 -10.12
N HIS A 123 -4.94 -5.86 -9.52
CA HIS A 123 -4.93 -4.54 -10.13
C HIS A 123 -3.50 -4.08 -10.34
N THR A 124 -3.12 -3.85 -11.60
CA THR A 124 -1.80 -3.29 -11.94
C THR A 124 -1.88 -1.77 -11.96
N LEU A 125 -1.28 -1.15 -10.96
CA LEU A 125 -1.13 0.30 -10.88
C LEU A 125 0.16 0.74 -11.59
N ASN A 126 0.06 1.71 -12.50
CA ASN A 126 1.20 2.31 -13.19
C ASN A 126 0.81 3.71 -13.71
N ALA A 127 1.72 4.38 -14.43
CA ALA A 127 1.47 5.73 -14.95
C ALA A 127 0.26 5.84 -15.90
N SER A 128 -0.17 4.74 -16.52
CA SER A 128 -1.29 4.69 -17.47
C SER A 128 -2.57 4.06 -16.89
N SER A 129 -2.47 3.36 -15.76
CA SER A 129 -3.58 2.64 -15.12
C SER A 129 -3.68 3.01 -13.65
N ASN A 130 -4.81 3.60 -13.25
CA ASN A 130 -5.02 4.14 -11.90
C ASN A 130 -3.95 5.17 -11.51
N ALA A 131 -3.58 6.04 -12.46
CA ALA A 131 -2.41 6.92 -12.40
C ALA A 131 -2.32 7.75 -11.10
N ALA A 132 -3.43 8.30 -10.60
CA ALA A 132 -3.44 9.07 -9.36
C ALA A 132 -3.11 8.21 -8.13
N LEU A 133 -3.74 7.04 -7.99
CA LEU A 133 -3.46 6.11 -6.90
C LEU A 133 -2.03 5.56 -7.01
N PHE A 134 -1.59 5.24 -8.24
CA PHE A 134 -0.22 4.83 -8.51
C PHE A 134 0.78 5.90 -8.05
N ALA A 135 0.60 7.16 -8.43
CA ALA A 135 1.50 8.25 -8.06
C ALA A 135 1.60 8.42 -6.53
N ALA A 136 0.47 8.35 -5.82
CA ALA A 136 0.43 8.45 -4.36
C ALA A 136 1.12 7.26 -3.68
N MET A 137 0.81 6.02 -4.09
CA MET A 137 1.45 4.82 -3.54
C MET A 137 2.94 4.75 -3.87
N LYS A 138 3.31 5.14 -5.09
CA LYS A 138 4.70 5.26 -5.54
C LYS A 138 5.49 6.15 -4.58
N ALA A 139 5.09 7.42 -4.43
CA ALA A 139 5.79 8.34 -3.55
C ALA A 139 5.88 7.83 -2.11
N TYR A 140 4.82 7.18 -1.63
CA TYR A 140 4.77 6.62 -0.28
C TYR A 140 5.77 5.47 -0.08
N PHE A 141 5.85 4.51 -1.00
CA PHE A 141 6.82 3.41 -0.91
C PHE A 141 8.26 3.89 -1.17
N GLU A 142 8.47 4.84 -2.09
CA GLU A 142 9.79 5.45 -2.35
C GLU A 142 10.32 6.23 -1.14
N ALA A 143 9.43 6.75 -0.29
CA ALA A 143 9.79 7.34 1.00
C ALA A 143 10.16 6.30 2.08
N GLY A 144 10.02 5.00 1.79
CA GLY A 144 10.39 3.90 2.69
C GLY A 144 9.29 3.45 3.64
N ASN A 145 8.02 3.69 3.30
CA ASN A 145 6.90 3.19 4.08
C ASN A 145 6.56 1.73 3.72
N SER A 146 5.92 1.02 4.65
CA SER A 146 5.60 -0.42 4.54
C SER A 146 4.12 -0.76 4.78
N VAL A 147 3.30 0.20 5.23
CA VAL A 147 1.93 -0.09 5.67
C VAL A 147 0.90 0.70 4.88
N LEU A 148 -0.11 0.00 4.38
CA LEU A 148 -1.31 0.61 3.80
C LEU A 148 -2.50 0.42 4.74
N VAL A 149 -3.36 1.43 4.78
CA VAL A 149 -4.62 1.43 5.54
C VAL A 149 -5.80 1.41 4.58
N LEU A 150 -6.85 0.68 4.94
CA LEU A 150 -8.16 0.72 4.29
C LEU A 150 -9.15 1.45 5.21
N TYR A 151 -9.65 2.61 4.80
CA TYR A 151 -10.63 3.38 5.56
C TYR A 151 -11.42 4.32 4.66
N ASN A 152 -12.75 4.29 4.77
CA ASN A 152 -13.64 5.14 3.98
C ASN A 152 -14.67 5.90 4.83
N GLY A 153 -14.67 5.72 6.15
CA GLY A 153 -15.58 6.39 7.09
C GLY A 153 -17.07 6.05 6.90
N GLU A 154 -17.42 5.09 6.06
CA GLU A 154 -18.82 4.77 5.79
C GLU A 154 -19.53 4.30 7.05
N THR A 155 -20.79 4.70 7.17
CA THR A 155 -21.75 4.18 8.12
C THR A 155 -22.65 3.14 7.44
N SER A 156 -23.42 2.41 8.25
CA SER A 156 -24.43 1.45 7.81
C SER A 156 -25.72 1.67 8.58
N SER A 157 -26.76 0.91 8.24
CA SER A 157 -27.90 0.73 9.14
C SER A 157 -27.49 -0.02 10.41
N SER A 158 -28.39 -0.06 11.40
CA SER A 158 -28.22 -0.81 12.65
C SER A 158 -28.21 -2.34 12.47
N SER A 159 -28.59 -2.84 11.30
CA SER A 159 -28.73 -4.28 11.03
C SER A 159 -27.89 -4.78 9.85
N GLY A 160 -27.17 -3.91 9.15
CA GLY A 160 -26.54 -4.25 7.87
C GLY A 160 -25.08 -3.81 7.71
N TYR A 161 -24.53 -4.15 6.56
CA TYR A 161 -23.23 -3.68 6.09
C TYR A 161 -23.38 -2.38 5.29
N SER A 162 -22.35 -1.52 5.34
CA SER A 162 -22.24 -0.41 4.38
C SER A 162 -21.99 -0.94 2.97
N SER A 163 -22.30 -0.13 1.95
CA SER A 163 -22.20 -0.52 0.54
C SER A 163 -20.78 -0.98 0.15
N ASN A 164 -19.75 -0.30 0.66
CA ASN A 164 -18.36 -0.61 0.37
C ASN A 164 -17.66 -1.40 1.47
N TYR A 165 -18.41 -2.02 2.40
CA TYR A 165 -17.81 -2.93 3.36
C TYR A 165 -17.07 -4.04 2.61
N ALA A 166 -15.80 -4.23 2.99
CA ALA A 166 -14.94 -5.26 2.44
C ALA A 166 -14.02 -5.77 3.55
N ARG A 167 -13.74 -7.07 3.52
CA ARG A 167 -12.73 -7.73 4.36
C ARG A 167 -11.69 -8.36 3.46
N VAL A 168 -10.56 -7.66 3.34
CA VAL A 168 -9.37 -8.16 2.65
C VAL A 168 -8.67 -9.16 3.57
N THR A 169 -8.58 -10.41 3.18
CA THR A 169 -7.97 -11.49 3.97
C THR A 169 -6.50 -11.73 3.60
N SER A 170 -6.10 -11.32 2.40
CA SER A 170 -4.70 -11.30 1.97
C SER A 170 -4.50 -10.20 0.94
N CYS A 171 -3.37 -9.52 0.99
CA CYS A 171 -2.92 -8.62 -0.07
C CYS A 171 -1.45 -8.84 -0.35
N THR A 172 -1.10 -9.06 -1.62
CA THR A 172 0.28 -9.13 -2.09
C THR A 172 0.58 -7.93 -2.96
N ILE A 173 1.69 -7.24 -2.67
CA ILE A 173 2.29 -6.27 -3.60
C ILE A 173 3.42 -6.96 -4.37
N SER A 174 3.54 -6.65 -5.66
CA SER A 174 4.67 -7.06 -6.50
C SER A 174 5.23 -5.86 -7.24
N VAL A 175 6.06 -5.08 -6.58
CA VAL A 175 6.54 -3.78 -7.04
C VAL A 175 7.71 -3.96 -7.99
N THR A 176 7.59 -3.43 -9.21
CA THR A 176 8.73 -3.33 -10.14
C THR A 176 9.35 -1.96 -10.01
N TYR A 177 10.68 -1.92 -9.92
CA TYR A 177 11.42 -0.68 -9.71
C TYR A 177 12.77 -0.70 -10.40
N ILE A 178 13.33 0.50 -10.46
CA ILE A 178 14.69 0.76 -10.89
C ILE A 178 15.53 1.05 -9.65
N ASP A 179 16.65 0.33 -9.53
CA ASP A 179 17.45 0.27 -8.32
C ASP A 179 18.19 1.57 -7.96
N ALA A 180 18.54 2.35 -8.97
CA ALA A 180 19.39 3.51 -8.82
C ALA A 180 18.90 4.68 -9.66
N VAL A 181 18.67 5.78 -8.97
CA VAL A 181 18.51 7.09 -9.58
C VAL A 181 19.52 8.04 -8.96
N VAL A 182 20.22 8.77 -9.82
CA VAL A 182 21.03 9.91 -9.38
C VAL A 182 20.22 11.17 -9.59
N TRP A 183 20.46 12.16 -8.73
CA TRP A 183 19.96 13.49 -8.95
C TRP A 183 21.01 14.29 -9.71
N TYR A 184 20.61 14.92 -10.81
CA TYR A 184 21.42 15.91 -11.50
C TYR A 184 20.72 17.26 -11.46
N ARG A 185 21.51 18.32 -11.49
CA ARG A 185 20.99 19.69 -11.49
C ARG A 185 20.86 20.17 -12.94
N ASP A 186 19.62 20.41 -13.35
CA ASP A 186 19.27 20.97 -14.64
C ASP A 186 18.81 22.43 -14.43
N GLY A 187 19.74 23.37 -14.62
CA GLY A 187 19.54 24.77 -14.22
C GLY A 187 19.25 24.90 -12.71
N SER A 188 18.07 25.42 -12.37
CA SER A 188 17.62 25.57 -10.98
C SER A 188 16.88 24.34 -10.42
N THR A 189 16.64 23.31 -11.23
CA THR A 189 15.78 22.18 -10.87
C THR A 189 16.61 20.91 -10.67
N TRP A 190 16.39 20.22 -9.56
CA TRP A 190 16.92 18.88 -9.37
C TRP A 190 16.04 17.86 -10.10
N ARG A 191 16.66 16.99 -10.89
CA ARG A 191 15.98 15.92 -11.62
C ARG A 191 16.59 14.56 -11.30
N GLN A 192 15.75 13.54 -11.15
CA GLN A 192 16.19 12.15 -11.05
C GLN A 192 16.42 11.56 -12.44
N CYS A 193 17.53 10.84 -12.60
CA CYS A 193 17.79 10.05 -13.79
C CYS A 193 18.43 8.72 -13.43
N THR A 194 18.22 7.74 -14.30
CA THR A 194 18.90 6.44 -14.23
C THR A 194 20.30 6.54 -14.82
N VAL A 195 21.27 5.85 -14.24
CA VAL A 195 22.64 5.82 -14.77
C VAL A 195 22.80 4.68 -15.76
N TRP A 196 23.38 4.99 -16.92
CA TRP A 196 23.69 4.04 -17.97
C TRP A 196 25.14 4.22 -18.40
N TYR A 197 25.80 3.12 -18.76
CA TYR A 197 27.07 3.17 -19.48
C TYR A 197 26.96 2.39 -20.78
N ARG A 198 27.84 2.68 -21.72
CA ARG A 198 27.84 2.04 -23.03
C ARG A 198 28.86 0.90 -23.05
N LEU A 199 28.39 -0.32 -23.29
CA LEU A 199 29.20 -1.52 -23.42
C LEU A 199 28.86 -2.22 -24.74
N ASN A 200 29.86 -2.46 -25.59
CA ASN A 200 29.71 -3.18 -26.86
C ASN A 200 28.57 -2.61 -27.74
N GLY A 201 28.46 -1.28 -27.80
CA GLY A 201 27.43 -0.59 -28.59
C GLY A 201 26.05 -0.51 -27.93
N ALA A 202 25.78 -1.29 -26.88
CA ALA A 202 24.52 -1.29 -26.13
C ALA A 202 24.61 -0.42 -24.88
N TRP A 203 23.48 0.20 -24.51
CA TRP A 203 23.34 0.89 -23.23
C TRP A 203 22.98 -0.11 -22.15
N VAL A 204 23.76 -0.12 -21.07
CA VAL A 204 23.55 -0.99 -19.90
C VAL A 204 23.29 -0.11 -18.69
N GLN A 205 22.18 -0.35 -18.00
CA GLN A 205 21.83 0.36 -16.78
C GLN A 205 22.70 -0.11 -15.62
N VAL A 206 23.23 0.83 -14.82
CA VAL A 206 24.09 0.52 -13.69
C VAL A 206 23.62 1.22 -12.41
N VAL A 207 24.05 0.67 -11.29
CA VAL A 207 23.86 1.25 -9.97
C VAL A 207 25.16 1.93 -9.55
N PRO A 208 25.17 3.26 -9.35
CA PRO A 208 26.36 3.95 -8.91
C PRO A 208 26.66 3.63 -7.44
N TYR A 209 27.93 3.75 -7.10
CA TYR A 209 28.43 3.68 -5.74
C TYR A 209 29.21 4.97 -5.47
N TYR A 210 29.20 5.45 -4.23
CA TYR A 210 30.11 6.50 -3.79
C TYR A 210 31.02 5.95 -2.70
N ASN A 211 32.27 6.42 -2.67
CA ASN A 211 33.19 6.06 -1.62
C ASN A 211 32.97 6.98 -0.42
N SER A 212 32.78 6.39 0.77
CA SER A 212 32.68 7.11 2.04
C SER A 212 33.67 6.50 3.02
N GLY A 213 34.81 7.17 3.21
CA GLY A 213 35.84 6.73 4.16
C GLY A 213 36.42 5.35 3.85
N GLY A 214 36.60 5.01 2.57
CA GLY A 214 37.14 3.72 2.14
C GLY A 214 36.09 2.63 1.92
N ALA A 215 34.84 2.84 2.35
CA ALA A 215 33.73 1.94 2.05
C ALA A 215 32.99 2.40 0.79
N TRP A 216 32.73 1.46 -0.12
CA TRP A 216 31.85 1.71 -1.26
C TRP A 216 30.39 1.56 -0.82
N VAL A 217 29.68 2.69 -0.80
CA VAL A 217 28.26 2.76 -0.46
C VAL A 217 27.46 2.76 -1.75
N ARG A 218 26.56 1.80 -1.88
CA ARG A 218 25.62 1.72 -2.99
C ARG A 218 24.62 2.87 -2.89
N VAL A 219 24.39 3.58 -4.00
CA VAL A 219 23.32 4.58 -4.12
C VAL A 219 21.96 3.90 -4.13
#